data_AF-U6CQM6-F1
#
_entry.id   AF-U6CQM6-F1
#
_cell.length_a   1.000
_cell.length_b   1.000
_cell.length_c   1.000
_cell.angle_alpha   90.00
_cell.angle_beta   90.00
_cell.angle_gamma   90.00
#
_symmetry.space_group_name_H-M   'P 1'
#
loop_
_entity.id
_entity.type
_entity.pdbx_description
1 polymer ?
#
loop_
_entity_poly.entity_id
_entity_poly.type
_entity_poly.pdbx_seq_one_letter_code
_entity_poly.pdbx_strand_id
1 'polypeptide(L)'
;MPSLELVLLAALLLVGGGAEATQEHVLFSVIQISSFANQSWAQHQGSGWLGDMQSHGWDSELGTIIFLHSWSKGNFSDEEMIDLELLFRVYFIGFTRETQEYAGQMHFGCEFNPVH
;
A
#
# COMPACT_ATOMS: atom_id res chain seq x y z
N MET A 1 44.06 -28.02 2.11
CA MET A 1 42.74 -27.73 1.53
C MET A 1 42.24 -26.45 2.18
N PRO A 2 41.88 -25.39 1.44
CA PRO A 2 41.39 -24.18 2.07
C PRO A 2 40.10 -24.47 2.85
N SER A 3 39.91 -23.82 3.99
CA SER A 3 38.69 -23.93 4.80
C SER A 3 37.48 -23.40 4.02
N LEU A 4 36.31 -24.01 4.21
CA LEU A 4 35.06 -23.64 3.54
C LEU A 4 34.71 -22.15 3.73
N GLU A 5 35.00 -21.60 4.90
CA GLU A 5 34.87 -20.18 5.24
C GLU A 5 35.67 -19.28 4.29
N LEU A 6 36.90 -19.67 3.95
CA LEU A 6 37.78 -18.89 3.08
C LEU A 6 37.27 -18.90 1.63
N VAL A 7 36.64 -19.99 1.22
CA VAL A 7 36.01 -20.13 -0.10
C VAL A 7 34.74 -19.27 -0.20
N LEU A 8 33.93 -19.21 0.86
CA LEU A 8 32.73 -18.37 0.92
C LEU A 8 33.08 -16.87 0.93
N LEU A 9 34.09 -16.46 1.70
CA LEU A 9 34.59 -15.09 1.70
C LEU A 9 35.15 -14.68 0.34
N ALA A 10 35.93 -15.56 -0.31
CA ALA A 10 36.45 -15.29 -1.65
C ALA A 10 35.32 -15.20 -2.69
N ALA A 11 34.29 -16.03 -2.59
CA ALA A 11 33.12 -15.98 -3.46
C ALA A 11 32.34 -14.66 -3.29
N LEU A 12 32.15 -14.18 -2.05
CA LEU A 12 31.54 -12.89 -1.76
C LEU A 12 32.35 -11.71 -2.31
N LEU A 13 33.68 -11.76 -2.19
CA LEU A 13 34.56 -10.70 -2.68
C LEU A 13 34.70 -10.69 -4.21
N LEU A 14 34.65 -11.85 -4.87
CA LEU A 14 34.70 -11.97 -6.33
C LEU A 14 33.34 -11.64 -6.99
N VAL A 15 32.22 -11.94 -6.32
CA VAL A 15 30.87 -11.49 -6.73
C VAL A 15 30.68 -9.99 -6.45
N GLY A 16 31.40 -9.41 -5.50
CA GLY A 16 31.37 -8.00 -5.16
C GLY A 16 32.22 -7.08 -6.04
N GLY A 17 32.85 -7.60 -7.10
CA GLY A 17 33.70 -6.84 -8.01
C GLY A 17 32.98 -6.39 -9.28
N GLY A 18 32.51 -5.14 -9.31
CA GLY A 18 32.23 -4.45 -10.58
C GLY A 18 30.79 -4.45 -11.07
N ALA A 19 29.85 -4.08 -10.20
CA ALA A 19 28.75 -3.23 -10.63
C ALA A 19 28.78 -2.04 -9.68
N GLU A 20 28.90 -0.82 -10.22
CA GLU A 20 28.29 0.29 -9.51
C GLU A 20 26.82 -0.12 -9.35
N ALA A 21 26.49 -0.66 -8.18
CA ALA A 21 25.11 -0.86 -7.80
C ALA A 21 24.55 0.55 -7.77
N THR A 22 23.95 0.97 -8.89
CA THR A 22 22.99 2.06 -8.91
C THR A 22 22.10 1.79 -7.72
N GLN A 23 22.28 2.58 -6.67
CA GLN A 23 21.46 2.52 -5.47
C GLN A 23 20.09 2.98 -5.94
N GLU A 24 19.34 2.03 -6.50
CA GLU A 24 18.00 2.26 -6.98
C GLU A 24 17.23 2.65 -5.73
N HIS A 25 16.83 3.92 -5.66
CA HIS A 25 16.11 4.42 -4.51
C HIS A 25 14.84 3.60 -4.38
N VAL A 26 14.79 2.76 -3.36
CA VAL A 26 13.62 1.96 -3.07
C VAL A 26 12.53 2.94 -2.61
N LEU A 27 11.55 3.17 -3.48
CA LEU A 27 10.43 4.07 -3.22
C LEU A 27 9.30 3.29 -2.56
N PHE A 28 8.76 3.83 -1.47
CA PHE A 28 7.50 3.37 -0.92
C PHE A 28 6.35 4.20 -1.53
N SER A 29 5.35 3.54 -2.10
CA SER A 29 4.17 4.18 -2.65
C SER A 29 2.90 3.60 -2.06
N VAL A 30 1.86 4.42 -1.95
CA VAL A 30 0.52 4.02 -1.50
C VAL A 30 -0.45 4.31 -2.61
N ILE A 31 -1.28 3.33 -2.95
CA ILE A 31 -2.29 3.43 -4.00
C ILE A 31 -3.65 3.26 -3.36
N GLN A 32 -4.54 4.21 -3.62
CA GLN A 32 -5.96 4.15 -3.30
C GLN A 32 -6.76 4.03 -4.59
N ILE A 33 -7.76 3.16 -4.58
CA ILE A 33 -8.81 3.08 -5.59
C ILE A 33 -10.13 3.34 -4.88
N SER A 34 -10.96 4.22 -5.41
CA SER A 34 -12.28 4.51 -4.84
C SER A 34 -13.35 4.38 -5.92
N SER A 35 -14.35 3.57 -5.64
CA SER A 35 -15.45 3.26 -6.54
C SER A 35 -16.74 3.76 -5.92
N PHE A 36 -17.51 4.55 -6.67
CA PHE A 36 -18.78 5.12 -6.25
C PHE A 36 -19.87 4.56 -7.16
N ALA A 37 -20.71 3.66 -6.66
CA ALA A 37 -21.79 3.10 -7.48
C ALA A 37 -23.00 4.04 -7.51
N ASN A 38 -23.27 4.73 -6.40
CA ASN A 38 -24.35 5.68 -6.26
C ASN A 38 -24.08 6.63 -5.07
N GLN A 39 -25.07 7.47 -4.74
CA GLN A 39 -24.97 8.46 -3.66
C GLN A 39 -24.90 7.87 -2.24
N SER A 40 -25.23 6.59 -2.03
CA SER A 40 -25.19 5.93 -0.72
C SER A 40 -24.14 4.83 -0.60
N TRP A 41 -23.47 4.47 -1.69
CA TRP A 41 -22.51 3.37 -1.70
C TRP A 41 -21.20 3.76 -2.39
N ALA A 42 -20.13 3.64 -1.63
CA ALA A 42 -18.76 3.77 -2.09
C ALA A 42 -17.90 2.66 -1.48
N GLN A 43 -16.87 2.23 -2.21
CA GLN A 43 -15.88 1.26 -1.78
C GLN A 43 -14.48 1.82 -1.98
N HIS A 44 -13.62 1.64 -0.97
CA HIS A 44 -12.22 2.02 -1.03
C HIS A 44 -11.34 0.77 -0.98
N GLN A 45 -10.37 0.71 -1.88
CA GLN A 45 -9.31 -0.27 -1.86
C GLN A 45 -7.98 0.47 -1.68
N GLY A 46 -7.06 -0.14 -0.95
CA GLY A 46 -5.77 0.44 -0.63
C GLY A 46 -4.66 -0.60 -0.72
N SER A 47 -3.50 -0.18 -1.17
CA SER A 47 -2.29 -1.01 -1.16
C SER A 47 -1.04 -0.17 -0.97
N GLY A 48 -0.03 -0.75 -0.32
CA GLY A 48 1.29 -0.15 -0.15
C GLY A 48 2.34 -0.98 -0.88
N TRP A 49 3.25 -0.34 -1.58
CA TRP A 49 4.24 -0.95 -2.46
C TRP A 49 5.64 -0.45 -2.15
N LEU A 50 6.61 -1.35 -2.17
CA LEU A 50 8.03 -1.04 -2.04
C LEU A 50 8.71 -1.40 -3.36
N GLY A 51 8.95 -0.40 -4.21
CA GLY A 51 9.20 -0.63 -5.63
C GLY A 51 8.01 -1.38 -6.26
N ASP A 52 8.29 -2.48 -6.96
CA ASP A 52 7.26 -3.32 -7.60
C ASP A 52 6.67 -4.39 -6.66
N MET A 53 7.06 -4.41 -5.38
CA MET A 53 6.59 -5.41 -4.41
C MET A 53 5.48 -4.86 -3.52
N GLN A 54 4.28 -5.43 -3.64
CA GLN A 54 3.19 -5.10 -2.73
C GLN A 54 3.51 -5.59 -1.32
N SER A 55 3.54 -4.68 -0.35
CA SER A 55 3.85 -4.97 1.06
C SER A 55 2.62 -4.87 1.96
N HIS A 56 1.64 -4.05 1.57
CA HIS A 56 0.44 -3.79 2.37
C HIS A 56 -0.83 -3.92 1.52
N GLY A 57 -1.90 -4.39 2.16
CA GLY A 57 -3.28 -4.27 1.71
C GLY A 57 -4.11 -3.46 2.69
N TRP A 58 -5.33 -3.14 2.29
CA TRP A 58 -6.33 -2.50 3.14
C TRP A 58 -7.58 -3.39 3.20
N ASP A 59 -7.96 -3.81 4.41
CA ASP A 59 -9.26 -4.41 4.65
C ASP A 59 -10.29 -3.28 4.77
N SER A 60 -11.19 -3.19 3.80
CA SER A 60 -12.20 -2.12 3.77
C SER A 60 -13.39 -2.39 4.69
N GLU A 61 -13.66 -3.64 5.04
CA GLU A 61 -14.73 -4.00 5.97
C GLU A 61 -14.29 -3.75 7.41
N LEU A 62 -13.08 -4.20 7.74
CA LEU A 62 -12.52 -4.03 9.06
C LEU A 62 -11.89 -2.66 9.24
N GLY A 63 -11.46 -2.00 8.17
CA GLY A 63 -10.72 -0.73 8.15
C GLY A 63 -9.28 -0.84 8.67
N THR A 64 -8.64 -1.97 8.45
CA THR A 64 -7.32 -2.30 9.00
C THR A 64 -6.29 -2.53 7.91
N ILE A 65 -5.02 -2.33 8.23
CA ILE A 65 -3.92 -2.63 7.33
C ILE A 65 -3.65 -4.13 7.35
N ILE A 66 -3.51 -4.72 6.17
CA ILE A 66 -3.10 -6.11 5.99
C ILE A 66 -1.60 -6.13 5.66
N PHE A 67 -0.79 -6.76 6.51
CA PHE A 67 0.64 -6.95 6.24
C PHE A 67 0.85 -8.22 5.42
N LEU A 68 1.36 -8.07 4.19
CA LEU A 68 1.58 -9.21 3.28
C LEU A 68 2.90 -9.94 3.53
N HIS A 69 3.85 -9.26 4.19
CA HIS A 69 5.16 -9.81 4.53
C HIS A 69 5.49 -9.54 6.00
N SER A 70 6.32 -10.41 6.59
CA SER A 70 6.74 -10.28 8.00
C SER A 70 7.50 -8.99 8.31
N TRP A 71 8.08 -8.35 7.29
CA TRP A 71 8.80 -7.09 7.39
C TRP A 71 7.96 -5.87 7.00
N SER A 72 6.72 -6.03 6.52
CA SER A 72 5.91 -4.93 5.98
C SER A 72 5.67 -3.83 7.01
N LYS A 73 5.41 -4.19 8.27
CA LYS A 73 5.27 -3.24 9.39
C LYS A 73 6.52 -2.38 9.63
N GLY A 74 7.69 -2.83 9.16
CA GLY A 74 8.95 -2.12 9.37
C GLY A 74 9.26 -1.93 10.84
N ASN A 75 9.63 -0.71 11.21
CA ASN A 75 10.01 -0.35 12.57
C ASN A 75 8.92 0.44 13.33
N PHE A 76 7.69 0.48 12.80
CA PHE A 76 6.56 1.13 13.48
C PHE A 76 6.18 0.36 14.74
N SER A 77 5.68 1.05 15.77
CA SER A 77 5.03 0.40 16.91
C SER A 77 3.63 -0.09 16.55
N ASP A 78 2.99 -0.89 17.41
CA ASP A 78 1.58 -1.26 17.19
C ASP A 78 0.65 -0.04 17.33
N GLU A 79 0.94 0.86 18.25
CA GLU A 79 0.19 2.10 18.45
C GLU A 79 0.27 3.02 17.24
N GLU A 80 1.47 3.20 16.66
CA GLU A 80 1.64 4.00 15.45
C GLU A 80 0.85 3.42 14.26
N MET A 81 0.76 2.08 14.17
CA MET A 81 -0.05 1.43 13.14
C MET A 81 -1.55 1.65 13.37
N ILE A 82 -2.02 1.57 14.61
CA ILE A 82 -3.42 1.86 14.97
C ILE A 82 -3.78 3.32 14.62
N ASP A 83 -2.89 4.27 14.92
CA ASP A 83 -3.09 5.67 14.59
C ASP A 83 -3.16 5.89 13.06
N LEU A 84 -2.33 5.17 12.31
CA LEU A 84 -2.35 5.22 10.85
C LEU A 84 -3.64 4.61 10.26
N GLU A 85 -4.12 3.50 10.81
CA GLU A 85 -5.43 2.93 10.45
C GLU A 85 -6.57 3.91 10.74
N LEU A 86 -6.55 4.56 11.90
CA LEU A 86 -7.54 5.57 12.25
C LEU A 86 -7.50 6.75 11.27
N LEU A 87 -6.30 7.23 10.93
CA LEU A 87 -6.11 8.29 9.94
C LEU A 87 -6.73 7.92 8.59
N PHE A 88 -6.45 6.71 8.07
CA PHE A 88 -7.02 6.27 6.79
C PHE A 88 -8.53 6.11 6.83
N ARG A 89 -9.11 5.58 7.91
CA ARG A 89 -10.57 5.49 8.07
C ARG A 89 -11.24 6.86 8.02
N VAL A 90 -10.73 7.81 8.81
CA VAL A 90 -11.26 9.19 8.85
C VAL A 90 -11.12 9.85 7.47
N TYR A 91 -9.96 9.66 6.83
CA TYR A 91 -9.72 10.16 5.48
C TYR A 91 -10.73 9.58 4.47
N PHE A 92 -10.95 8.27 4.42
CA PHE A 92 -11.88 7.65 3.46
C PHE A 92 -13.33 8.10 3.66
N ILE A 93 -13.77 8.22 4.91
CA ILE A 93 -15.11 8.74 5.23
C ILE A 93 -15.26 10.18 4.73
N GLY A 94 -14.27 11.04 5.04
CA GLY A 94 -14.26 12.43 4.59
C GLY A 94 -14.22 12.53 3.07
N PHE A 95 -13.29 11.83 2.42
CA PHE A 95 -13.13 11.82 0.97
C PHE A 95 -14.41 11.39 0.24
N THR A 96 -15.11 10.38 0.75
CA THR A 96 -16.40 9.95 0.18
C THR A 96 -17.44 11.05 0.25
N ARG A 97 -17.61 11.66 1.43
CA ARG A 97 -18.60 12.73 1.62
C ARG A 97 -18.33 13.88 0.65
N GLU A 98 -17.11 14.42 0.65
CA GLU A 98 -16.75 15.56 -0.20
C GLU A 98 -16.92 15.24 -1.70
N THR A 99 -16.54 14.03 -2.11
CA THR A 99 -16.69 13.59 -3.51
C THR A 99 -18.17 13.50 -3.92
N GLN A 100 -19.02 12.94 -3.06
CA GLN A 100 -20.46 12.82 -3.33
C GLN A 100 -21.16 14.18 -3.33
N GLU A 101 -20.83 15.07 -2.38
CA GLU A 101 -21.33 16.44 -2.35
C GLU A 101 -20.96 17.21 -3.63
N TYR A 102 -19.70 17.09 -4.07
CA TYR A 102 -19.25 17.70 -5.31
C TYR A 102 -19.94 17.11 -6.55
N ALA A 103 -20.09 15.79 -6.63
CA ALA A 103 -20.80 15.13 -7.72
C ALA A 103 -22.27 15.59 -7.80
N GLY A 104 -22.93 15.74 -6.64
CA GLY A 104 -24.28 16.28 -6.54
C GLY A 104 -24.39 17.72 -7.06
N GLN A 105 -23.47 18.61 -6.69
CA GLN A 105 -23.44 20.00 -7.19
C GLN A 105 -23.25 20.08 -8.71
N MET A 106 -22.46 19.17 -9.27
CA MET A 106 -22.20 19.12 -10.70
C MET A 106 -23.26 18.35 -11.50
N HIS A 107 -24.28 17.80 -10.85
CA HIS A 107 -25.29 16.91 -11.43
C HIS A 107 -24.69 15.66 -12.13
N PHE A 108 -23.51 15.21 -11.69
CA PHE A 108 -23.00 13.91 -12.09
C PHE A 108 -23.76 12.84 -11.31
N GLY A 109 -24.93 12.46 -11.85
CA GLY A 109 -25.72 11.37 -11.30
C GLY A 109 -25.03 10.04 -11.56
N CYS A 110 -24.53 9.39 -10.50
CA CYS A 110 -24.21 7.96 -10.55
C CYS A 110 -25.51 7.18 -10.33
N GLU A 111 -26.29 6.99 -11.41
CA GLU A 111 -27.45 6.09 -11.38
C GLU A 111 -26.96 4.66 -11.54
N PHE A 112 -27.04 3.87 -10.47
CA PHE A 112 -26.84 2.43 -10.55
C PHE A 112 -28.06 1.79 -11.24
N ASN A 113 -27.86 1.25 -12.44
CA ASN A 113 -28.88 0.46 -13.13
C ASN A 113 -28.48 -1.02 -13.08
N PRO A 114 -29.00 -1.82 -12.13
CA PRO A 114 -28.72 -3.25 -12.11
C PRO A 114 -29.38 -3.90 -13.33
N VAL A 115 -28.57 -4.35 -14.28
CA VAL A 115 -29.05 -5.20 -15.37
C VAL A 115 -29.36 -6.57 -14.77
N HIS A 116 -30.66 -6.93 -14.82
CA HIS A 116 -31.18 -8.26 -14.50
C HIS A 116 -30.65 -9.34 -15.44
#